data_AF-A0A6B2LUR8-F1
#
_entry.id   AF-A0A6B2LUR8-F1
#
_cell.length_a   1.000
_cell.length_b   1.000
_cell.length_c   1.000
_cell.angle_alpha   90.00
_cell.angle_beta   90.00
_cell.angle_gamma   90.00
#
_symmetry.space_group_name_H-M   'P 1'
#
loop_
_entity.id
_entity.type
_entity.pdbx_description
1 polymer ?
#
loop_
_entity_poly.entity_id
_entity_poly.type
_entity_poly.pdbx_seq_one_letter_code
_entity_poly.pdbx_strand_id
1 'polypeptide(L)' 'MDVTPFLKSHPGGKDALMKFAGTDLMPAFGYVGHSSKAIEMTSKYVIGVVDKDSEPLPKETST' A
#
# COMPACT_ATOMS: atom_id res chain seq x y z
N MET A 1 0.76 -3.01 5.29
CA MET A 1 -0.65 -2.53 5.27
C MET A 1 -1.44 -3.51 4.42
N ASP A 2 -2.70 -3.77 4.76
CA ASP A 2 -3.62 -4.55 3.92
C ASP A 2 -4.75 -3.66 3.41
N VAL A 3 -4.70 -3.34 2.11
CA VAL A 3 -5.72 -2.54 1.41
C VAL A 3 -6.60 -3.39 0.51
N THR A 4 -6.56 -4.72 0.63
CA THR A 4 -7.38 -5.65 -0.17
C THR A 4 -8.88 -5.30 -0.12
N PRO A 5 -9.47 -4.95 1.06
CA PRO A 5 -10.87 -4.54 1.12
C PRO A 5 -11.18 -3.22 0.38
N PHE A 6 -10.15 -2.39 0.13
CA PHE A 6 -10.28 -1.06 -0.46
C PHE A 6 -10.04 -1.04 -1.98
N LEU A 7 -9.64 -2.15 -2.60
CA LEU A 7 -9.24 -2.21 -4.02
C LEU A 7 -10.29 -1.62 -4.98
N LYS A 8 -11.57 -1.86 -4.73
CA LYS A 8 -12.69 -1.36 -5.58
C LYS A 8 -13.14 0.05 -5.21
N SER A 9 -12.73 0.54 -4.04
CA SER A 9 -13.15 1.84 -3.49
C SER A 9 -12.09 2.91 -3.63
N HIS A 10 -10.89 2.56 -4.10
CA HIS A 10 -9.82 3.51 -4.34
C HIS A 10 -10.15 4.45 -5.51
N PRO A 11 -10.23 5.78 -5.30
CA PRO A 11 -10.55 6.72 -6.37
C PRO A 11 -9.53 6.72 -7.52
N GLY A 12 -8.27 6.39 -7.25
CA GLY A 12 -7.22 6.23 -8.27
C GLY A 12 -7.28 4.89 -9.03
N GLY A 13 -8.28 4.05 -8.75
CA GLY A 13 -8.46 2.74 -9.38
C GLY A 13 -7.65 1.62 -8.73
N LYS A 14 -8.08 0.38 -8.99
CA LYS A 14 -7.44 -0.85 -8.50
C LYS A 14 -6.01 -0.99 -9.03
N ASP A 15 -5.80 -0.71 -10.30
CA ASP A 15 -4.51 -0.94 -10.97
C ASP A 15 -3.39 -0.08 -10.39
N ALA A 16 -3.73 1.12 -9.92
CA ALA A 16 -2.79 1.99 -9.21
C ALA A 16 -2.29 1.34 -7.90
N LEU A 17 -3.14 0.62 -7.17
CA LEU A 17 -2.71 -0.12 -5.97
C LEU A 17 -1.90 -1.37 -6.34
N MET A 18 -2.35 -2.12 -7.35
CA MET A 18 -1.67 -3.35 -7.77
C MET A 18 -0.23 -3.08 -8.27
N LYS A 19 0.01 -1.94 -8.92
CA LYS A 19 1.34 -1.52 -9.37
C LYS A 19 2.38 -1.46 -8.24
N PHE A 20 1.96 -1.15 -7.03
CA PHE A 20 2.83 -0.97 -5.87
C PHE A 20 2.63 -2.04 -4.78
N ALA A 21 1.82 -3.08 -5.05
CA ALA A 21 1.59 -4.16 -4.10
C ALA A 21 2.92 -4.82 -3.68
N GLY A 22 3.11 -4.99 -2.38
CA GLY A 22 4.33 -5.58 -1.81
C GLY A 22 5.57 -4.67 -1.85
N THR A 23 5.41 -3.37 -2.14
CA THR A 23 6.51 -2.40 -2.14
C THR A 23 6.29 -1.28 -1.12
N ASP A 24 7.33 -0.50 -0.82
CA ASP A 24 7.17 0.75 -0.08
C ASP A 24 6.46 1.79 -0.96
N LEU A 25 5.19 2.04 -0.63
CA LEU A 25 4.31 2.95 -1.35
C LEU A 25 4.51 4.42 -0.91
N MET A 26 5.19 4.69 0.21
CA MET A 26 5.25 6.03 0.80
C MET A 26 5.74 7.12 -0.17
N PRO A 27 6.79 6.92 -0.99
CA PRO A 27 7.23 7.92 -1.96
C PRO A 27 6.16 8.24 -3.02
N ALA A 28 5.53 7.20 -3.59
CA ALA A 28 4.50 7.37 -4.61
C ALA A 28 3.22 7.99 -4.04
N PHE A 29 2.83 7.58 -2.84
CA PHE A 29 1.64 8.11 -2.15
C PHE A 29 1.74 9.61 -1.87
N GLY A 30 2.92 10.06 -1.43
CA GLY A 30 3.20 11.47 -1.18
C GLY A 30 3.26 12.30 -2.47
N TYR A 31 3.87 11.76 -3.53
CA TYR A 31 3.96 12.44 -4.83
C TYR A 31 2.59 12.70 -5.48
N VAL A 32 1.64 11.78 -5.33
CA VAL A 32 0.27 11.93 -5.87
C VAL A 32 -0.49 13.07 -5.18
N GLY A 33 -0.16 13.39 -3.92
CA GLY A 33 -0.81 14.49 -3.19
C GLY A 33 -2.21 14.15 -2.70
N HIS A 34 -2.36 13.02 -2.00
CA HIS A 34 -3.63 12.64 -1.36
C HIS A 34 -4.09 13.68 -0.32
N SER A 35 -5.40 13.89 -0.21
CA SER A 35 -5.97 14.81 0.78
C SER A 35 -5.70 14.34 2.21
N SER A 36 -5.72 15.25 3.18
CA SER A 36 -5.53 14.91 4.60
C SER A 36 -6.50 13.83 5.07
N LYS A 37 -7.73 13.79 4.53
CA LYS A 37 -8.70 12.76 4.88
C LYS A 37 -8.31 11.38 4.33
N ALA A 38 -7.80 11.33 3.10
CA ALA A 38 -7.29 10.10 2.52
C ALA A 38 -6.06 9.59 3.28
N ILE A 39 -5.17 10.49 3.73
CA ILE A 39 -4.03 10.15 4.59
C ILE A 39 -4.53 9.55 5.92
N GLU A 40 -5.50 10.19 6.60
CA GLU A 40 -6.08 9.71 7.85
C GLU A 40 -6.72 8.30 7.69
N MET A 41 -7.40 8.05 6.56
CA MET A 41 -8.01 6.76 6.26
C MET A 41 -7.00 5.60 6.18
N THR A 42 -5.73 5.86 5.86
CA THR A 42 -4.70 4.81 5.75
C THR A 42 -4.53 4.02 7.06
N SER A 43 -4.75 4.67 8.21
CA SER A 43 -4.65 4.06 9.54
C SER A 43 -5.51 2.79 9.71
N LYS A 44 -6.67 2.74 9.04
CA LYS A 44 -7.59 1.59 9.07
C LYS A 44 -7.01 0.32 8.43
N TYR A 45 -5.98 0.47 7.61
CA TYR A 45 -5.38 -0.60 6.81
C TYR A 45 -3.97 -0.96 7.29
N VAL A 46 -3.49 -0.36 8.39
CA VAL A 46 -2.21 -0.73 9.00
C VAL A 46 -2.37 -2.04 9.75
N ILE A 47 -1.56 -3.03 9.39
CA ILE A 47 -1.57 -4.37 10.00
C ILE A 47 -0.28 -4.67 10.79
N GLY A 48 0.66 -3.72 10.83
CA GLY A 48 1.99 -3.90 11.41
C GLY A 48 3.01 -2.96 10.75
N VAL A 49 4.26 -3.09 11.20
CA VAL A 49 5.42 -2.33 10.70
C VAL A 49 6.44 -3.32 10.16
N VAL A 50 7.08 -2.97 9.05
CA VAL A 50 8.17 -3.77 8.48
C VAL A 50 9.41 -3.60 9.36
N ASP A 51 9.96 -4.71 9.82
CA ASP A 51 11.28 -4.72 10.44
C ASP A 51 12.35 -4.46 9.38
N LYS A 52 13.16 -3.42 9.59
CA LYS A 52 14.18 -2.99 8.62
C LYS A 52 15.43 -3.86 8.64
N ASP A 53 15.62 -4.62 9.72
CA ASP A 53 16.78 -5.50 9.89
C ASP A 53 16.49 -6.93 9.39
N SER A 54 15.23 -7.22 9.07
CA SER A 54 14.81 -8.51 8.51
C SER A 54 15.22 -8.65 7.04
N GLU A 55 15.68 -9.83 6.66
CA GLU A 55 15.91 -10.17 5.25
C GLU A 55 14.59 -10.15 4.47
N PRO A 56 14.57 -9.64 3.22
CA PRO A 56 13.36 -9.65 2.42
C PRO A 56 12.96 -11.09 2.13
N LEU A 57 11.70 -11.41 2.42
CA LEU A 57 11.13 -12.71 2.08
C LEU A 57 11.25 -12.94 0.55
N PRO A 58 11.51 -14.18 0.10
CA PRO A 58 11.45 -14.52 -1.31
C PRO A 58 10.10 -14.06 -1.88
N LYS A 59 10.12 -13.36 -3.01
CA LYS A 59 8.88 -13.00 -3.70
C LYS A 59 8.23 -14.30 -4.20
N GLU A 60 7.10 -14.66 -3.63
CA GLU A 60 6.22 -15.71 -4.14
C GLU A 60 5.80 -15.32 -5.58
N THR A 61 6.46 -15.89 -6.59
CA THR A 61 6.03 -15.79 -7.97
C THR A 61 4.82 -16.70 -8.14
N SER A 62 3.60 -16.14 -8.03
CA SER A 62 2.41 -16.81 -8.57
C SER A 62 2.61 -16.97 -10.07
N THR A 63 2.78 -18.23 -10.50
CA THR A 63 2.71 -18.68 -11.90
C THR A 63 1.25 -18.74 -12.34
#